data_AF-A0A1I5H252-F1
#
_entry.id   AF-A0A1I5H252-F1
#
_cell.length_a   1.000
_cell.length_b   1.000
_cell.length_c   1.000
_cell.angle_alpha   90.00
_cell.angle_beta   90.00
_cell.angle_gamma   90.00
#
_symmetry.space_group_name_H-M   'P 1'
#
loop_
_entity.id
_entity.type
_entity.pdbx_description
1 polymer ?
#
loop_
_entity_poly.entity_id
_entity_poly.type
_entity_poly.pdbx_seq_one_letter_code
_entity_poly.pdbx_strand_id
1 'polypeptide(L)'
;MATATLTAPPTAVPRRCCRLADDLLAVAWEPGAAPPREIRVRPELHDRLVAQLGPAVAAGLLGDPAGVPLVTDAQLPRSPGFEVRRVPPH
;
A
#
# COMPACT_ATOMS: atom_id res chain seq x y z
N MET A 1 -15.46 41.20 -13.06
CA MET A 1 -15.92 40.37 -11.95
C MET A 1 -15.79 38.90 -12.34
N ALA A 2 -15.15 38.11 -11.46
CA ALA A 2 -15.05 36.65 -11.40
C ALA A 2 -14.64 35.85 -12.66
N THR A 3 -13.33 35.61 -12.79
CA THR A 3 -12.71 34.51 -13.55
C THR A 3 -12.92 33.20 -12.78
N ALA A 4 -13.61 32.22 -13.36
CA ALA A 4 -13.68 30.87 -12.82
C ALA A 4 -12.48 30.06 -13.33
N THR A 5 -11.48 29.88 -12.46
CA THR A 5 -10.37 28.95 -12.68
C THR A 5 -10.88 27.53 -12.46
N LEU A 6 -11.17 26.82 -13.55
CA LEU A 6 -11.48 25.39 -13.52
C LEU A 6 -10.15 24.62 -13.38
N THR A 7 -9.77 24.29 -12.15
CA THR A 7 -8.70 23.33 -11.88
C THR A 7 -9.15 21.96 -12.38
N ALA A 8 -8.51 21.48 -13.43
CA ALA A 8 -8.72 20.14 -13.96
C ALA A 8 -8.45 19.09 -12.85
N PRO A 9 -9.25 18.01 -12.75
CA PRO A 9 -8.90 16.88 -11.90
C PRO A 9 -7.57 16.30 -12.39
N PRO A 10 -6.69 15.81 -11.50
CA PRO A 10 -5.50 15.11 -11.95
C PRO A 10 -5.95 13.94 -12.82
N THR A 11 -5.54 14.00 -14.07
CA THR A 11 -5.71 12.96 -15.07
C THR A 11 -5.30 11.64 -14.43
N ALA A 12 -6.28 10.78 -14.17
CA ALA A 12 -6.03 9.40 -13.78
C ALA A 12 -5.30 8.75 -14.95
N VAL A 13 -3.97 8.71 -14.85
CA VAL A 13 -3.12 7.97 -15.77
C VAL A 13 -3.66 6.54 -15.80
N PRO A 14 -3.95 5.94 -16.97
CA PRO A 14 -4.32 4.53 -17.02
C PRO A 14 -3.15 3.73 -16.47
N ARG A 15 -3.30 3.27 -15.22
CA ARG A 15 -2.33 2.50 -14.45
C ARG A 15 -2.16 1.14 -15.12
N ARG A 16 -1.27 1.06 -16.11
CA ARG A 16 -0.91 -0.17 -16.79
C ARG A 16 -0.39 -1.16 -15.74
N CYS A 17 -1.19 -2.17 -15.44
CA CYS A 17 -0.87 -3.28 -14.55
C CYS A 17 -0.50 -2.90 -13.10
N CYS A 18 -1.20 -1.96 -12.44
CA CYS A 18 -0.98 -1.70 -11.01
C CYS A 18 -1.09 -3.01 -10.22
N ARG A 19 0.05 -3.54 -9.77
CA ARG A 19 0.09 -4.68 -8.88
C ARG A 19 -0.33 -4.17 -7.52
N LEU A 20 -1.19 -4.91 -6.83
CA LEU A 20 -1.66 -4.59 -5.47
C LEU A 20 -0.52 -4.17 -4.53
N ALA A 21 0.65 -4.78 -4.72
CA ALA A 21 1.87 -4.45 -3.98
C ALA A 21 2.37 -3.01 -4.19
N ASP A 22 2.33 -2.49 -5.41
CA ASP A 22 2.77 -1.12 -5.71
C ASP A 22 1.87 -0.09 -5.02
N ASP A 23 0.55 -0.34 -5.02
CA ASP A 23 -0.41 0.50 -4.31
C ASP A 23 -0.19 0.47 -2.80
N LEU A 24 0.05 -0.71 -2.21
CA LEU A 24 0.36 -0.84 -0.78
C LEU A 24 1.67 -0.13 -0.41
N LEU A 25 2.71 -0.27 -1.23
CA LEU A 25 4.00 0.40 -1.01
C LEU A 25 3.89 1.92 -1.18
N ALA A 26 3.11 2.41 -2.15
CA ALA A 26 2.85 3.83 -2.33
C ALA A 26 2.18 4.44 -1.09
N VAL A 27 1.23 3.72 -0.48
CA VAL A 27 0.62 4.15 0.79
C VAL A 27 1.63 4.05 1.94
N ALA A 28 2.38 2.95 2.03
CA ALA A 28 3.37 2.76 3.10
C ALA A 28 4.46 3.83 3.11
N TRP A 29 4.88 4.30 1.93
CA TRP A 29 5.92 5.31 1.75
C TRP A 29 5.36 6.69 1.35
N GLU A 30 4.13 6.99 1.77
CA GLU A 30 3.51 8.29 1.54
C GLU A 30 4.45 9.45 1.98
N PRO A 31 4.73 10.43 1.10
CA PRO A 31 5.60 11.54 1.41
C PRO A 31 5.14 12.31 2.65
N GLY A 32 6.06 12.56 3.59
CA GLY A 32 5.77 13.26 4.84
C GLY A 32 5.22 12.38 5.95
N ALA A 33 4.94 11.10 5.68
CA ALA A 33 4.58 10.14 6.71
C ALA A 33 5.81 9.46 7.34
N ALA A 34 5.70 9.06 8.60
CA ALA A 34 6.77 8.35 9.30
C ALA A 34 7.07 6.99 8.63
N PRO A 35 8.33 6.50 8.69
CA PRO A 35 8.72 5.27 8.01
C PRO A 35 7.83 4.08 8.44
N PRO A 36 7.40 3.23 7.48
CA PRO A 36 6.58 2.08 7.77
C PRO A 36 7.38 1.05 8.57
N ARG A 37 6.79 0.58 9.67
CA ARG A 37 7.36 -0.49 10.50
C ARG A 37 6.86 -1.86 10.05
N GLU A 38 5.58 -1.95 9.71
CA GLU A 38 4.94 -3.16 9.20
C GLU A 38 3.67 -2.80 8.42
N ILE A 39 3.28 -3.65 7.49
CA ILE A 39 2.00 -3.61 6.78
C ILE A 39 1.21 -4.83 7.23
N ARG A 40 0.04 -4.60 7.82
CA ARG A 40 -0.91 -5.66 8.13
C ARG A 40 -1.88 -5.82 6.98
N VAL A 41 -2.13 -7.04 6.56
CA VAL A 41 -3.09 -7.36 5.50
C VAL A 41 -4.00 -8.49 5.95
N ARG A 42 -5.24 -8.49 5.50
CA ARG A 42 -6.10 -9.67 5.66
C ARG A 42 -5.53 -10.86 4.88
N PRO A 43 -5.80 -12.11 5.32
CA PRO A 43 -5.36 -13.32 4.61
C PRO A 43 -5.70 -13.34 3.13
N GLU A 44 -6.89 -12.87 2.76
CA GLU A 44 -7.36 -12.88 1.38
C GLU A 44 -6.58 -11.88 0.49
N LEU A 45 -6.04 -10.79 1.08
CA LEU A 45 -5.13 -9.89 0.37
C LEU A 45 -3.72 -10.44 0.30
N HIS A 46 -3.26 -11.10 1.37
CA HIS A 46 -1.98 -11.79 1.38
C HIS A 46 -1.90 -12.85 0.28
N ASP A 47 -2.93 -13.70 0.13
CA ASP A 47 -2.97 -14.73 -0.91
C ASP A 47 -2.92 -14.13 -2.32
N ARG A 48 -3.59 -12.99 -2.52
CA ARG A 48 -3.52 -12.23 -3.79
C ARG A 48 -2.14 -11.64 -4.06
N LEU A 49 -1.42 -11.21 -3.03
CA LEU A 49 -0.05 -10.72 -3.15
C LEU A 49 0.90 -11.87 -3.51
N VAL A 50 0.78 -13.01 -2.84
CA VAL A 50 1.56 -14.22 -3.14
C VAL A 50 1.30 -14.69 -4.57
N ALA A 51 0.04 -14.67 -5.03
CA ALA A 51 -0.30 -15.03 -6.41
C ALA A 51 0.30 -14.06 -7.46
N GLN A 52 0.48 -12.77 -7.12
CA GLN A 52 0.99 -11.75 -8.04
C GLN A 52 2.52 -11.64 -8.07
N LEU A 53 3.18 -11.79 -6.92
CA LEU A 53 4.61 -11.56 -6.74
C LEU A 53 5.40 -12.86 -6.50
N GLY A 54 4.71 -13.97 -6.24
CA GLY A 54 5.33 -15.24 -5.95
C GLY A 54 5.82 -15.37 -4.49
N PRO A 55 6.70 -16.32 -4.21
CA PRO A 55 7.06 -16.74 -2.85
C PRO A 55 7.88 -15.69 -2.07
N ALA A 56 8.40 -14.65 -2.72
CA ALA A 56 9.09 -13.55 -2.05
C ALA A 56 8.20 -12.85 -1.00
N VAL A 57 6.89 -12.76 -1.26
CA VAL A 57 5.91 -12.24 -0.30
C VAL A 57 5.65 -13.22 0.84
N ALA A 58 5.73 -14.53 0.57
CA ALA A 58 5.55 -15.56 1.60
C ALA A 58 6.67 -15.54 2.66
N ALA A 59 7.81 -14.91 2.35
CA ALA A 59 8.85 -14.62 3.34
C ALA A 59 8.48 -13.48 4.30
N GLY A 60 7.29 -12.87 4.14
CA GLY A 60 6.77 -11.83 5.03
C GLY A 60 7.38 -10.45 4.77
N LEU A 61 7.89 -10.19 3.57
CA LEU A 61 8.46 -8.90 3.19
C LEU A 61 7.82 -8.41 1.88
N LEU A 62 7.47 -7.12 1.86
CA LEU A 62 6.92 -6.44 0.69
C LEU A 62 7.84 -5.31 0.24
N GLY A 63 8.24 -5.35 -1.04
CA GLY A 63 9.10 -4.36 -1.69
C GLY A 63 10.59 -4.69 -1.60
N ASP A 64 11.31 -4.38 -2.67
CA ASP A 64 12.77 -4.44 -2.76
C ASP A 64 13.29 -3.01 -3.03
N PRO A 65 14.41 -2.55 -2.42
CA PRO A 65 15.32 -3.25 -1.50
C PRO A 65 15.02 -3.05 0.00
N ALA A 66 14.09 -2.16 0.35
CA ALA A 66 13.86 -1.77 1.76
C ALA A 66 13.06 -2.80 2.59
N GLY A 67 12.33 -3.73 1.94
CA GLY A 67 11.63 -4.84 2.58
C GLY A 67 10.74 -4.44 3.76
N VAL A 68 9.49 -4.06 3.51
CA VAL A 68 8.54 -3.76 4.60
C VAL A 68 7.94 -5.06 5.14
N PRO A 69 8.01 -5.35 6.46
CA PRO A 69 7.38 -6.52 7.05
C PRO A 69 5.89 -6.59 6.72
N LEU A 70 5.45 -7.73 6.20
CA LEU A 70 4.06 -8.02 5.87
C LEU A 70 3.52 -9.03 6.89
N VAL A 71 2.47 -8.63 7.62
CA VAL A 71 1.85 -9.44 8.67
C VAL A 71 0.39 -9.72 8.30
N THR A 72 -0.02 -10.97 8.44
CA THR A 72 -1.41 -11.35 8.18
C THR A 72 -2.28 -11.12 9.42
N ASP A 73 -3.34 -10.32 9.29
CA ASP A 73 -4.26 -10.00 10.39
C ASP A 73 -5.72 -10.19 9.94
N ALA A 74 -6.36 -11.25 10.45
CA ALA A 74 -7.74 -11.57 10.13
C ALA A 74 -8.77 -10.65 10.80
N GLN A 75 -8.37 -9.91 11.84
CA GLN A 75 -9.25 -8.98 12.57
C GLN A 75 -9.39 -7.62 11.87
N LEU A 76 -8.58 -7.36 10.84
CA LEU A 76 -8.72 -6.15 10.03
C LEU A 76 -10.11 -6.07 9.36
N PRO A 77 -10.66 -4.85 9.18
CA PRO A 77 -11.93 -4.67 8.49
C PRO A 77 -11.86 -5.18 7.04
N ARG A 78 -12.98 -5.65 6.50
CA ARG A 78 -13.06 -6.19 5.12
C ARG A 78 -12.65 -5.18 4.04
N SER A 79 -12.80 -3.90 4.30
CA SER A 79 -12.33 -2.82 3.44
C SER A 79 -11.71 -1.72 4.32
N PRO A 80 -10.49 -1.24 4.01
CA PRO A 80 -9.69 -1.58 2.83
C PRO A 80 -8.96 -2.94 2.93
N GLY A 81 -9.01 -3.63 4.08
CA GLY A 81 -8.38 -4.94 4.26
C GLY A 81 -6.88 -4.90 4.60
N PHE A 82 -6.31 -3.70 4.78
CA PHE A 82 -4.92 -3.52 5.18
C PHE A 82 -4.76 -2.32 6.13
N GLU A 83 -3.65 -2.28 6.85
CA GLU A 83 -3.23 -1.17 7.69
C GLU A 83 -1.71 -1.00 7.65
N VAL A 84 -1.21 0.25 7.54
CA VAL A 84 0.22 0.56 7.66
C VAL A 84 0.52 1.01 9.07
N ARG A 85 1.36 0.27 9.79
CA ARG A 85 1.86 0.66 11.10
C ARG A 85 3.16 1.41 10.92
N ARG A 86 3.20 2.65 11.40
CA ARG A 86 4.37 3.53 11.32
C ARG A 86 5.03 3.65 12.68
N VAL A 87 6.31 3.97 12.68
CA VAL A 87 7.01 4.35 13.92
C VAL A 87 6.39 5.66 14.41
N PRO A 88 6.01 5.78 15.71
CA PRO A 88 5.51 7.05 16.23
C PRO A 88 6.56 8.15 16.07
N PRO A 89 6.15 9.39 15.76
CA PRO A 89 7.07 10.52 15.73
C PRO A 89 7.66 10.73 17.14
N HIS A 90 8.98 10.90 17.20
CA HIS A 90 9.73 11.26 18.40
C HIS A 90 9.65 12.76 18.68
#